data_AF-A0A3D1PFW0-F1
#
_entry.id   AF-A0A3D1PFW0-F1
#
_cell.length_a   1.000
_cell.length_b   1.000
_cell.length_c   1.000
_cell.angle_alpha   90.00
_cell.angle_beta   90.00
_cell.angle_gamma   90.00
#
_symmetry.space_group_name_H-M   'P 1'
#
loop_
_entity.id
_entity.type
_entity.pdbx_description
1 polymer ?
#
loop_
_entity_poly.entity_id
_entity_poly.type
_entity_poly.pdbx_seq_one_letter_code
_entity_poly.pdbx_strand_id
1 'polypeptide(L)'
;MTEFLVSPIFEIQDRTTAVKLQTIIFPNLDICTVEKLFFRSNLKSCFNYQQNNVELNQGGNLRFDTYFNSFSVQKWKDYTNVKTISISLHLKGVFKVKLLNIDYFLESPKLVNQKVITAESLDEVSVFEDIDIHPYKGLLYVEIEALESNCLFTGGYFYTNLDTSQKSDVKIAVVICTYKRELYVHKNIKLLENNLLNKSGIG
;
A
#
# COMPACT_ATOMS: atom_id res chain seq x y z
N MET A 1 42.24 -24.57 37.88
CA MET A 1 41.10 -23.72 38.26
C MET A 1 40.87 -22.80 37.08
N THR A 2 40.05 -23.25 36.13
CA THR A 2 39.82 -22.62 34.82
C THR A 2 38.66 -21.64 34.95
N GLU A 3 38.94 -20.36 34.75
CA GLU A 3 37.91 -19.32 34.61
C GLU A 3 37.21 -19.50 33.25
N PHE A 4 35.92 -19.84 33.30
CA PHE A 4 35.04 -19.78 32.14
C PHE A 4 34.66 -18.32 31.89
N LEU A 5 35.17 -17.75 30.80
CA LEU A 5 34.63 -16.53 30.21
C LEU A 5 33.24 -16.84 29.64
N VAL A 6 32.19 -16.48 30.38
CA VAL A 6 30.83 -16.42 29.85
C VAL A 6 30.73 -15.12 29.05
N SER A 7 30.79 -15.23 27.72
CA SER A 7 30.42 -14.14 26.82
C SER A 7 28.92 -13.86 26.97
N PRO A 8 28.49 -12.60 27.09
CA PRO A 8 27.07 -12.28 27.17
C PRO A 8 26.41 -12.59 25.83
N ILE A 9 25.40 -13.45 25.88
CA ILE A 9 24.44 -13.63 24.78
C ILE A 9 23.73 -12.28 24.62
N PHE A 10 24.09 -11.53 23.58
CA PHE A 10 23.29 -10.39 23.15
C PHE A 10 21.98 -10.94 22.60
N GLU A 11 20.93 -10.88 23.42
CA GLU A 11 19.56 -10.97 22.93
C GLU A 11 19.34 -9.83 21.94
N ILE A 12 19.29 -10.17 20.66
CA ILE A 12 18.83 -9.26 19.61
C ILE A 12 17.32 -9.11 19.83
N GLN A 13 16.93 -8.15 20.66
CA GLN A 13 15.56 -7.64 20.64
C GLN A 13 15.29 -7.17 19.21
N ASP A 14 14.27 -7.74 18.57
CA ASP A 14 13.85 -7.37 17.23
C ASP A 14 13.38 -5.90 17.26
N ARG A 15 14.27 -4.99 16.86
CA ARG A 15 14.07 -3.53 16.89
C ARG A 15 13.40 -3.03 15.61
N THR A 16 12.74 -3.89 14.86
CA THR A 16 12.12 -3.50 13.59
C THR A 16 10.66 -3.07 13.78
N THR A 17 10.22 -2.10 13.00
CA THR A 17 8.81 -1.66 12.96
C THR A 17 8.38 -1.47 11.51
N ALA A 18 7.18 -1.98 11.19
CA ALA A 18 6.57 -1.80 9.88
C ALA A 18 6.18 -0.34 9.67
N VAL A 19 6.72 0.28 8.62
CA VAL A 19 6.39 1.64 8.19
C VAL A 19 5.64 1.57 6.87
N LYS A 20 4.40 2.06 6.87
CA LYS A 20 3.57 2.13 5.66
C LYS A 20 4.14 3.18 4.71
N LEU A 21 4.46 2.77 3.49
CA LEU A 21 5.02 3.63 2.45
C LEU A 21 3.93 4.19 1.55
N GLN A 22 2.97 3.35 1.13
CA GLN A 22 1.88 3.74 0.25
C GLN A 22 0.67 2.85 0.48
N THR A 23 -0.50 3.45 0.72
CA THR A 23 -1.77 2.74 0.86
C THR A 23 -2.47 2.64 -0.48
N ILE A 24 -3.08 1.49 -0.76
CA ILE A 24 -4.00 1.31 -1.88
C ILE A 24 -5.29 2.06 -1.53
N ILE A 25 -5.61 3.07 -2.32
CA ILE A 25 -6.77 3.95 -2.12
C ILE A 25 -7.83 3.73 -3.18
N PHE A 26 -9.07 4.06 -2.84
CA PHE A 26 -10.21 3.93 -3.72
C PHE A 26 -10.82 5.29 -4.08
N PRO A 27 -11.64 5.33 -5.15
CA PRO A 27 -12.43 6.52 -5.48
C PRO A 27 -13.30 6.95 -4.31
N ASN A 28 -13.44 8.26 -4.14
CA ASN A 28 -14.21 8.86 -3.07
C ASN A 28 -15.13 9.95 -3.64
N LEU A 29 -16.40 9.96 -3.22
CA LEU A 29 -17.43 10.86 -3.75
C LEU A 29 -17.13 12.35 -3.51
N ASP A 30 -16.41 12.68 -2.44
CA ASP A 30 -16.08 14.06 -2.08
C ASP A 30 -14.79 14.57 -2.76
N ILE A 31 -13.93 13.65 -3.22
CA ILE A 31 -12.58 13.95 -3.71
C ILE A 31 -12.45 13.64 -5.20
N CYS A 32 -12.64 12.39 -5.61
CA CYS A 32 -12.47 11.94 -6.99
C CYS A 32 -13.15 10.60 -7.23
N THR A 33 -14.06 10.56 -8.21
CA THR A 33 -14.84 9.36 -8.57
C THR A 33 -14.33 8.66 -9.83
N VAL A 34 -13.25 9.13 -10.45
CA VAL A 34 -12.71 8.56 -11.69
C VAL A 34 -11.98 7.25 -11.40
N GLU A 35 -12.70 6.12 -11.41
CA GLU A 35 -12.19 4.80 -10.99
C GLU A 35 -10.87 4.41 -11.65
N LYS A 36 -10.71 4.70 -12.95
CA LYS A 36 -9.49 4.36 -13.73
C LYS A 36 -8.20 5.00 -13.20
N LEU A 37 -8.28 6.01 -12.34
CA LEU A 37 -7.11 6.58 -11.65
C LEU A 37 -6.66 5.73 -10.45
N PHE A 38 -7.54 4.89 -9.93
CA PHE A 38 -7.36 4.09 -8.71
C PHE A 38 -7.21 2.60 -9.04
N PHE A 39 -8.09 2.02 -9.85
CA PHE A 39 -7.98 0.63 -10.28
C PHE A 39 -8.61 0.40 -11.64
N ARG A 40 -8.29 -0.73 -12.25
CA ARG A 40 -9.01 -1.26 -13.42
C ARG A 40 -9.62 -2.60 -13.04
N SER A 41 -10.85 -2.83 -13.48
CA SER A 41 -11.58 -4.05 -13.17
C SER A 41 -12.29 -4.60 -14.40
N ASN A 42 -12.71 -5.86 -14.31
CA ASN A 42 -13.59 -6.49 -15.30
C ASN A 42 -15.05 -6.52 -14.79
N LEU A 43 -15.97 -7.01 -15.62
CA LEU A 43 -17.41 -7.08 -15.32
C LEU A 43 -17.78 -8.00 -14.15
N LYS A 44 -16.82 -8.77 -13.61
CA LYS A 44 -17.02 -9.68 -12.48
C LYS A 44 -16.60 -9.08 -11.14
N SER A 45 -16.28 -7.80 -11.13
CA SER A 45 -15.89 -7.05 -9.93
C SER A 45 -16.75 -5.80 -9.83
N CYS A 46 -17.26 -5.51 -8.64
CA CYS A 46 -18.12 -4.35 -8.39
C CYS A 46 -17.57 -3.55 -7.19
N PHE A 47 -17.34 -2.25 -7.37
CA PHE A 47 -16.93 -1.38 -6.29
C PHE A 47 -18.15 -0.75 -5.60
N ASN A 48 -18.23 -0.92 -4.29
CA ASN A 48 -19.25 -0.33 -3.44
C ASN A 48 -18.72 0.95 -2.80
N TYR A 49 -19.14 2.11 -3.31
CA TYR A 49 -18.73 3.42 -2.81
C TYR A 49 -19.12 3.66 -1.34
N GLN A 50 -20.24 3.11 -0.87
CA GLN A 50 -20.71 3.33 0.49
C GLN A 50 -19.90 2.51 1.51
N GLN A 51 -19.58 1.26 1.16
CA GLN A 51 -18.81 0.36 2.04
C GLN A 51 -17.29 0.46 1.82
N ASN A 52 -16.86 1.17 0.77
CA ASN A 52 -15.46 1.32 0.37
C ASN A 52 -14.75 -0.03 0.18
N ASN A 53 -15.42 -0.95 -0.52
CA ASN A 53 -14.93 -2.29 -0.79
C ASN A 53 -15.22 -2.71 -2.24
N VAL A 54 -14.51 -3.74 -2.70
CA VAL A 54 -14.78 -4.38 -3.98
C VAL A 54 -15.26 -5.80 -3.72
N GLU A 55 -16.41 -6.13 -4.26
CA GLU A 55 -16.96 -7.49 -4.31
C GLU A 55 -16.52 -8.15 -5.62
N LEU A 56 -16.01 -9.38 -5.55
CA LEU A 56 -15.50 -10.13 -6.70
C LEU A 56 -16.17 -11.50 -6.78
N ASN A 57 -16.70 -11.82 -7.96
CA ASN A 57 -17.09 -13.17 -8.33
C ASN A 57 -15.90 -13.94 -8.90
N GLN A 58 -16.04 -15.26 -9.10
CA GLN A 58 -14.95 -16.08 -9.65
C GLN A 58 -14.44 -15.56 -11.00
N GLY A 59 -13.15 -15.25 -11.07
CA GLY A 59 -12.48 -14.60 -12.21
C GLY A 59 -12.63 -13.07 -12.24
N GLY A 60 -13.24 -12.47 -11.22
CA GLY A 60 -13.16 -11.03 -10.94
C GLY A 60 -11.71 -10.62 -10.72
N ASN A 61 -11.32 -9.47 -11.25
CA ASN A 61 -9.94 -9.02 -11.27
C ASN A 61 -9.87 -7.52 -10.97
N LEU A 62 -8.88 -7.14 -10.16
CA LEU A 62 -8.46 -5.75 -9.98
C LEU A 62 -6.98 -5.61 -10.32
N ARG A 63 -6.68 -4.60 -11.14
CA ARG A 63 -5.33 -4.16 -11.45
C ARG A 63 -5.08 -2.77 -10.88
N PHE A 64 -3.97 -2.65 -10.17
CA PHE A 64 -3.52 -1.39 -9.54
C PHE A 64 -2.37 -0.73 -10.31
N ASP A 65 -2.25 -0.99 -11.62
CA ASP A 65 -1.31 -0.32 -12.54
C ASP A 65 -1.78 1.11 -12.90
N THR A 66 -2.29 1.83 -11.90
CA THR A 66 -2.99 3.11 -12.04
C THR A 66 -2.20 4.23 -11.39
N TYR A 67 -2.65 5.48 -11.62
CA TYR A 67 -1.96 6.66 -11.14
C TYR A 67 -1.74 6.67 -9.63
N PHE A 68 -2.78 6.33 -8.85
CA PHE A 68 -2.71 6.39 -7.39
C PHE A 68 -2.12 5.14 -6.73
N ASN A 69 -2.30 3.96 -7.32
CA ASN A 69 -2.01 2.70 -6.66
C ASN A 69 -0.80 1.94 -7.22
N SER A 70 -0.15 2.46 -8.27
CA SER A 70 1.17 1.98 -8.67
C SER A 70 2.26 2.55 -7.76
N PHE A 71 3.22 1.70 -7.40
CA PHE A 71 4.33 2.02 -6.52
C PHE A 71 5.56 2.42 -7.36
N SER A 72 6.00 3.67 -7.24
CA SER A 72 7.11 4.21 -8.05
C SER A 72 8.47 3.79 -7.50
N VAL A 73 8.93 2.59 -7.86
CA VAL A 73 10.23 2.04 -7.43
C VAL A 73 11.38 3.00 -7.68
N GLN A 74 11.40 3.65 -8.84
CA GLN A 74 12.46 4.58 -9.19
C GLN A 74 12.56 5.74 -8.17
N LYS A 75 11.44 6.35 -7.79
CA LYS A 75 11.43 7.46 -6.82
C LYS A 75 11.89 7.01 -5.43
N TRP A 76 11.46 5.83 -4.98
CA TRP A 76 11.90 5.31 -3.68
C TRP A 76 13.40 5.04 -3.67
N LYS A 77 13.97 4.54 -4.77
CA LYS A 77 15.43 4.33 -4.91
C LYS A 77 16.21 5.63 -4.97
N ASP A 78 15.70 6.64 -5.69
CA ASP A 78 16.43 7.88 -5.93
C ASP A 78 16.44 8.82 -4.71
N TYR A 79 15.39 8.78 -3.89
CA TYR A 79 15.17 9.79 -2.86
C TYR A 79 15.07 9.23 -1.43
N THR A 80 15.22 7.91 -1.22
CA THR A 80 15.11 7.30 0.11
C THR A 80 16.09 6.13 0.29
N ASN A 81 16.19 5.63 1.52
CA ASN A 81 16.99 4.43 1.86
C ASN A 81 16.18 3.13 1.78
N VAL A 82 14.97 3.13 1.22
CA VAL A 82 14.13 1.92 1.11
C VAL A 82 14.76 0.96 0.12
N LYS A 83 15.07 -0.25 0.60
CA LYS A 83 15.71 -1.33 -0.19
C LYS A 83 14.75 -2.47 -0.50
N THR A 84 13.87 -2.77 0.47
CA THR A 84 12.89 -3.84 0.36
C THR A 84 11.51 -3.28 0.62
N ILE A 85 10.52 -3.89 -0.03
CA ILE A 85 9.11 -3.62 0.24
C ILE A 85 8.37 -4.91 0.53
N SER A 86 7.39 -4.81 1.42
CA SER A 86 6.41 -5.83 1.72
C SER A 86 5.02 -5.32 1.34
N ILE A 87 4.08 -6.24 1.14
CA ILE A 87 2.72 -5.95 0.68
C ILE A 87 1.73 -6.67 1.59
N SER A 88 0.90 -5.88 2.26
CA SER A 88 -0.21 -6.37 3.08
C SER A 88 -1.53 -5.99 2.43
N LEU A 89 -2.47 -6.94 2.34
CA LEU A 89 -3.78 -6.74 1.72
C LEU A 89 -4.90 -7.11 2.70
N HIS A 90 -6.03 -6.43 2.60
CA HIS A 90 -7.26 -6.70 3.36
C HIS A 90 -8.26 -7.45 2.47
N LEU A 91 -8.44 -8.74 2.70
CA LEU A 91 -9.16 -9.63 1.80
C LEU A 91 -9.92 -10.75 2.51
N LYS A 92 -10.99 -11.22 1.88
CA LYS A 92 -11.79 -12.40 2.27
C LYS A 92 -12.07 -13.27 1.04
N GLY A 93 -11.82 -14.57 1.16
CA GLY A 93 -11.99 -15.58 0.13
C GLY A 93 -10.65 -16.05 -0.43
N VAL A 94 -10.71 -16.75 -1.58
CA VAL A 94 -9.52 -17.26 -2.28
C VAL A 94 -9.10 -16.33 -3.42
N PHE A 95 -7.86 -15.86 -3.40
CA PHE A 95 -7.29 -14.95 -4.39
C PHE A 95 -5.98 -15.46 -4.94
N LYS A 96 -5.77 -15.25 -6.24
CA LYS A 96 -4.44 -15.23 -6.87
C LYS A 96 -3.95 -13.79 -6.88
N VAL A 97 -2.87 -13.53 -6.15
CA VAL A 97 -2.24 -12.22 -6.06
C VAL A 97 -0.93 -12.24 -6.83
N LYS A 98 -0.72 -11.25 -7.68
CA LYS A 98 0.51 -11.06 -8.46
C LYS A 98 1.11 -9.70 -8.11
N LEU A 99 2.42 -9.67 -7.97
CA LEU A 99 3.22 -8.45 -8.04
C LEU A 99 3.82 -8.37 -9.44
N LEU A 100 3.60 -7.25 -10.13
CA LEU A 100 4.11 -7.03 -11.47
C LEU A 100 4.95 -5.75 -11.53
N ASN A 101 5.93 -5.73 -12.42
CA ASN A 101 6.78 -4.58 -12.72
C ASN A 101 6.53 -4.08 -14.14
N ILE A 102 6.35 -2.76 -14.30
CA ILE A 102 6.38 -2.08 -15.61
C ILE A 102 7.64 -1.23 -15.63
N ASP A 103 8.60 -1.64 -16.45
CA ASP A 103 9.75 -0.82 -16.79
C ASP A 103 9.34 0.20 -17.85
N TYR A 104 9.84 1.43 -17.77
CA TYR A 104 9.53 2.52 -18.70
C TYR A 104 9.86 2.19 -20.16
N PHE A 105 10.79 1.25 -20.37
CA PHE A 105 11.28 0.86 -21.70
C PHE A 105 10.70 -0.47 -22.20
N LEU A 106 9.91 -1.18 -21.39
CA LEU A 106 9.32 -2.46 -21.77
C LEU A 106 7.85 -2.28 -22.17
N GLU A 107 7.45 -2.94 -23.24
CA GLU A 107 6.07 -2.89 -23.74
C GLU A 107 5.08 -3.69 -22.86
N SER A 108 5.58 -4.65 -22.08
CA SER A 108 4.73 -5.55 -21.28
C SER A 108 5.17 -5.64 -19.82
N PRO A 109 4.20 -5.75 -18.87
CA PRO A 109 4.52 -5.97 -17.47
C PRO A 109 5.23 -7.31 -17.25
N LYS A 110 6.27 -7.31 -16.42
CA LYS A 110 6.98 -8.52 -15.98
C LYS A 110 6.42 -9.01 -14.64
N LEU A 111 6.13 -10.30 -14.53
CA LEU A 111 5.76 -10.91 -13.26
C LEU A 111 6.98 -10.92 -12.32
N VAL A 112 6.79 -10.37 -11.11
CA VAL A 112 7.80 -10.36 -10.04
C VAL A 112 7.57 -11.51 -9.08
N ASN A 113 6.35 -11.65 -8.58
CA ASN A 113 5.97 -12.70 -7.66
C ASN A 113 4.48 -13.04 -7.80
N GLN A 114 4.08 -14.24 -7.42
CA GLN A 114 2.70 -14.70 -7.43
C GLN A 114 2.44 -15.62 -6.24
N LYS A 115 1.30 -15.44 -5.58
CA LYS A 115 0.85 -16.29 -4.48
C LYS A 115 -0.65 -16.51 -4.55
N VAL A 116 -1.12 -17.67 -4.12
CA VAL A 116 -2.53 -17.91 -3.84
C VAL A 116 -2.73 -17.73 -2.33
N ILE A 117 -3.71 -16.91 -1.97
CA ILE A 117 -4.06 -16.58 -0.59
C ILE A 117 -5.49 -17.05 -0.34
N THR A 118 -5.73 -17.64 0.82
CA THR A 118 -7.05 -18.00 1.32
C THR A 118 -7.25 -17.30 2.67
N ALA A 119 -8.33 -16.55 2.81
CA ALA A 119 -8.73 -15.93 4.07
C ALA A 119 -10.23 -16.19 4.32
N GLU A 120 -10.57 -16.89 5.40
CA GLU A 120 -11.97 -17.26 5.69
C GLU A 120 -12.81 -16.05 6.13
N SER A 121 -12.18 -15.12 6.85
CA SER A 121 -12.72 -13.83 7.26
C SER A 121 -12.02 -12.68 6.54
N LEU A 122 -12.61 -11.48 6.64
CA LEU A 122 -11.97 -10.27 6.13
C LEU A 122 -10.84 -9.88 7.08
N ASP A 123 -9.61 -10.21 6.69
CA ASP A 123 -8.43 -10.02 7.52
C ASP A 123 -7.30 -9.31 6.76
N GLU A 124 -6.37 -8.78 7.53
CA GLU A 124 -5.09 -8.31 7.01
C GLU A 124 -4.13 -9.48 6.81
N VAL A 125 -3.67 -9.65 5.57
CA VAL A 125 -2.76 -10.73 5.18
C VAL A 125 -1.51 -10.14 4.56
N SER A 126 -0.35 -10.46 5.15
CA SER A 126 0.92 -10.21 4.49
C SER A 126 1.10 -11.17 3.32
N VAL A 127 1.09 -10.63 2.11
CA VAL A 127 1.10 -11.41 0.87
C VAL A 127 2.53 -11.67 0.42
N PHE A 128 3.35 -10.62 0.40
CA PHE A 128 4.75 -10.65 -0.01
C PHE A 128 5.60 -9.91 1.02
N GLU A 129 6.74 -10.48 1.37
CA GLU A 129 7.66 -9.91 2.37
C GLU A 129 9.02 -9.65 1.73
N ASP A 130 9.65 -8.55 2.15
CA ASP A 130 11.05 -8.21 1.88
C ASP A 130 11.48 -8.33 0.40
N ILE A 131 10.62 -7.90 -0.52
CA ILE A 131 10.92 -7.86 -1.95
C ILE A 131 11.98 -6.80 -2.21
N ASP A 132 13.17 -7.23 -2.63
CA ASP A 132 14.25 -6.34 -3.06
C ASP A 132 13.84 -5.53 -4.29
N ILE A 133 13.84 -4.20 -4.18
CA ILE A 133 13.45 -3.30 -5.27
C ILE A 133 14.59 -2.94 -6.22
N HIS A 134 15.85 -3.27 -5.88
CA HIS A 134 17.02 -2.90 -6.70
C HIS A 134 16.97 -3.42 -8.13
N PRO A 135 16.54 -4.66 -8.41
CA PRO A 135 16.49 -5.19 -9.77
C PRO A 135 15.45 -4.52 -10.68
N TYR A 136 14.50 -3.77 -10.11
CA TYR A 136 13.37 -3.21 -10.83
C TYR A 136 13.55 -1.71 -11.13
N LYS A 137 12.93 -1.28 -12.22
CA LYS A 137 12.81 0.12 -12.65
C LYS A 137 11.34 0.44 -12.91
N GLY A 138 11.00 1.72 -12.99
CA GLY A 138 9.63 2.14 -13.27
C GLY A 138 8.70 1.91 -12.09
N LEU A 139 7.63 1.16 -12.33
CA LEU A 139 6.50 0.98 -11.41
C LEU A 139 6.36 -0.48 -10.99
N LEU A 140 6.00 -0.71 -9.73
CA LEU A 140 5.43 -1.97 -9.26
C LEU A 140 3.93 -1.78 -9.04
N TYR A 141 3.14 -2.83 -9.25
CA TYR A 141 1.74 -2.82 -8.88
C TYR A 141 1.25 -4.23 -8.55
N VAL A 142 0.15 -4.27 -7.81
CA VAL A 142 -0.54 -5.52 -7.47
C VAL A 142 -1.66 -5.77 -8.47
N GLU A 143 -1.83 -7.02 -8.85
CA GLU A 143 -3.03 -7.53 -9.50
C GLU A 143 -3.63 -8.64 -8.65
N ILE A 144 -4.92 -8.57 -8.37
CA ILE A 144 -5.65 -9.63 -7.66
C ILE A 144 -6.74 -10.21 -8.54
N GLU A 145 -6.91 -11.52 -8.47
CA GLU A 145 -7.95 -12.26 -9.17
C GLU A 145 -8.63 -13.21 -8.19
N ALA A 146 -9.95 -13.11 -8.07
CA ALA A 146 -10.75 -14.01 -7.24
C ALA A 146 -10.83 -15.40 -7.88
N LEU A 147 -10.46 -16.44 -7.14
CA LEU A 147 -10.52 -17.83 -7.59
C LEU A 147 -11.85 -18.52 -7.23
N GLU A 148 -12.66 -17.88 -6.40
CA GLU A 148 -14.02 -18.28 -6.03
C GLU A 148 -14.98 -17.08 -6.06
N SER A 149 -16.25 -17.29 -5.74
CA SER A 149 -17.27 -16.24 -5.67
C SER A 149 -17.47 -15.74 -4.25
N ASN A 150 -18.08 -14.55 -4.09
CA ASN A 150 -18.25 -13.88 -2.80
C ASN A 150 -16.93 -13.46 -2.14
N CYS A 151 -15.92 -13.18 -2.95
CA CYS A 151 -14.67 -12.62 -2.48
C CYS A 151 -14.81 -11.12 -2.18
N LEU A 152 -14.11 -10.63 -1.17
CA LEU A 152 -14.13 -9.22 -0.76
C LEU A 152 -12.69 -8.68 -0.69
N PHE A 153 -12.49 -7.47 -1.19
CA PHE A 153 -11.23 -6.73 -1.07
C PHE A 153 -11.51 -5.32 -0.55
N THR A 154 -10.85 -4.91 0.53
CA THR A 154 -11.08 -3.61 1.19
C THR A 154 -9.87 -2.69 1.21
N GLY A 155 -8.75 -3.12 0.61
CA GLY A 155 -7.56 -2.30 0.46
C GLY A 155 -6.29 -3.06 0.82
N GLY A 156 -5.25 -2.30 1.13
CA GLY A 156 -3.93 -2.83 1.41
C GLY A 156 -2.89 -1.73 1.34
N TYR A 157 -1.63 -2.08 1.54
CA TYR A 157 -0.55 -1.12 1.52
C TYR A 157 0.81 -1.79 1.25
N PHE A 158 1.70 -1.01 0.65
CA PHE A 158 3.13 -1.28 0.60
C PHE A 158 3.76 -0.75 1.88
N TYR A 159 4.62 -1.54 2.51
CA TYR A 159 5.37 -1.15 3.69
C TYR A 159 6.82 -1.62 3.59
N THR A 160 7.64 -1.18 4.53
CA THR A 160 8.99 -1.71 4.74
C THR A 160 9.24 -1.82 6.24
N ASN A 161 10.12 -2.73 6.64
CA ASN A 161 10.51 -2.89 8.03
C ASN A 161 11.76 -2.01 8.26
N LEU A 162 11.65 -1.01 9.14
CA LEU A 162 12.76 -0.14 9.52
C LEU A 162 13.20 -0.44 10.94
N ASP A 163 14.51 -0.29 11.18
CA ASP A 163 15.02 -0.21 12.55
C ASP A 163 14.39 1.01 13.24
N THR A 164 13.79 0.78 14.40
CA THR A 164 13.17 1.77 15.29
C THR A 164 14.11 2.93 15.62
N SER A 165 15.42 2.72 15.60
CA SER A 165 16.43 3.77 15.76
C SER A 165 16.38 4.86 14.68
N GLN A 166 15.76 4.57 13.53
CA GLN A 166 15.60 5.48 12.38
C GLN A 166 14.28 6.24 12.38
N LYS A 167 13.43 6.08 13.41
CA LYS A 167 12.15 6.76 13.49
C LYS A 167 12.35 8.22 13.93
N SER A 168 12.04 9.16 13.04
CA SER A 168 12.05 10.59 13.33
C SER A 168 10.72 11.06 13.92
N ASP A 169 10.76 12.02 14.84
CA ASP A 169 9.61 12.84 15.26
C ASP A 169 9.29 13.84 14.13
N VAL A 170 8.30 13.51 13.30
CA VAL A 170 7.95 14.29 12.09
C VAL A 170 6.87 15.31 12.43
N LYS A 171 7.22 16.59 12.36
CA LYS A 171 6.29 17.72 12.53
C LYS A 171 6.06 18.43 11.21
N ILE A 172 4.81 18.47 10.76
CA ILE A 172 4.42 19.04 9.46
C ILE A 172 3.74 20.40 9.70
N ALA A 173 4.28 21.45 9.08
CA ALA A 173 3.62 22.75 8.98
C ALA A 173 3.04 22.93 7.57
N VAL A 174 1.73 23.20 7.47
CA VAL A 174 1.04 23.40 6.19
C VAL A 174 0.83 24.89 5.95
N VAL A 175 1.40 25.44 4.88
CA VAL A 175 1.27 26.85 4.49
C VAL A 175 0.45 26.95 3.20
N ILE A 176 -0.70 27.63 3.25
CA ILE A 176 -1.60 27.82 2.11
C ILE A 176 -1.60 29.30 1.72
N CYS A 177 -0.82 29.66 0.71
CA CYS A 177 -0.88 31.00 0.13
C CYS A 177 -2.14 31.15 -0.72
N THR A 178 -2.91 32.21 -0.49
CA THR A 178 -4.18 32.46 -1.20
C THR A 178 -4.38 33.95 -1.48
N TYR A 179 -5.16 34.28 -2.50
CA TYR A 179 -5.63 35.64 -2.78
C TYR A 179 -7.06 35.59 -3.32
N LYS A 180 -8.01 36.18 -2.58
CA LYS A 180 -9.44 36.23 -2.94
C LYS A 180 -10.06 34.87 -3.33
N ARG A 181 -9.71 33.82 -2.59
CA ARG A 181 -10.17 32.43 -2.80
C ARG A 181 -10.63 31.76 -1.49
N GLU A 182 -11.26 32.54 -0.62
CA GLU A 182 -11.66 32.16 0.73
C GLU A 182 -12.49 30.86 0.73
N LEU A 183 -13.45 30.73 -0.20
CA LEU A 183 -14.29 29.52 -0.32
C LEU A 183 -13.47 28.25 -0.59
N TYR A 184 -12.41 28.34 -1.41
CA TYR A 184 -11.54 27.20 -1.70
C TYR A 184 -10.69 26.83 -0.48
N VAL A 185 -10.18 27.84 0.24
CA VAL A 185 -9.40 27.61 1.46
C VAL A 185 -10.28 26.95 2.53
N HIS A 186 -11.48 27.45 2.77
CA HIS A 186 -12.41 26.82 3.71
C HIS A 186 -12.73 25.37 3.33
N LYS A 187 -12.95 25.08 2.05
CA LYS A 187 -13.16 23.71 1.57
C LYS A 187 -11.93 22.83 1.85
N ASN A 188 -10.73 23.32 1.55
CA ASN A 188 -9.49 22.56 1.75
C ASN A 188 -9.21 22.31 3.24
N ILE A 189 -9.41 23.30 4.11
CA ILE A 189 -9.23 23.12 5.57
C ILE A 189 -10.19 22.05 6.09
N LYS A 190 -11.48 22.09 5.71
CA LYS A 190 -12.45 21.04 6.09
C LYS A 190 -12.01 19.64 5.62
N LEU A 191 -11.45 19.53 4.41
CA LEU A 191 -10.93 18.27 3.91
C LEU A 191 -9.73 17.78 4.75
N LEU A 192 -8.82 18.68 5.14
CA LEU A 192 -7.68 18.35 6.00
C LEU A 192 -8.14 17.91 7.40
N GLU A 193 -9.10 18.60 8.00
CA GLU A 193 -9.69 18.26 9.29
C GLU A 193 -10.30 16.86 9.26
N ASN A 194 -11.16 16.59 8.27
CA ASN A 194 -11.89 15.32 8.18
C ASN A 194 -10.99 14.12 7.86
N ASN A 195 -9.89 14.32 7.13
CA ASN A 195 -9.10 13.21 6.59
C ASN A 195 -7.72 13.01 7.24
N LEU A 196 -7.13 14.06 7.82
CA LEU A 196 -5.77 14.03 8.37
C LEU A 196 -5.74 14.46 9.83
N LEU A 197 -6.16 15.70 10.14
CA LEU A 197 -5.88 16.31 11.45
C LEU A 197 -6.65 15.67 12.60
N ASN A 198 -7.88 15.20 12.37
CA ASN A 198 -8.71 14.60 13.41
C ASN A 198 -8.55 13.08 13.54
N LYS A 199 -7.60 12.46 12.83
CA LYS A 199 -7.29 11.02 12.97
C LYS A 199 -6.18 10.82 13.99
N SER A 200 -6.41 9.91 14.95
CA SER A 200 -5.43 9.52 15.96
C SER A 200 -4.16 8.92 15.31
N GLY A 201 -2.97 9.34 15.74
CA GLY A 201 -1.68 8.75 15.32
C GLY A 201 -0.87 9.55 14.31
N ILE A 202 -1.23 10.81 14.04
CA ILE A 202 -0.38 11.77 13.31
C ILE A 202 0.21 12.74 14.34
N GLY A 203 1.34 12.33 14.94
CA GLY A 203 2.07 13.04 15.99
C GLY A 203 3.03 12.10 16.68
#